data_AF-A0A970U852-F1
#
_entry.id   AF-A0A970U852-F1
#
_cell.length_a   1.000
_cell.length_b   1.000
_cell.length_c   1.000
_cell.angle_alpha   90.00
_cell.angle_beta   90.00
_cell.angle_gamma   90.00
#
_symmetry.space_group_name_H-M   'P 1'
#
loop_
_entity.id
_entity.type
_entity.pdbx_description
1 polymer ?
#
loop_
_entity_poly.entity_id
_entity_poly.type
_entity_poly.pdbx_seq_one_letter_code
_entity_poly.pdbx_strand_id
1 'polypeptide(L)'
;MFFFDTEDFTSERSAEAIKQEAEICTSEGVVGHFAVVGLLAQQLEAWGRRDIINSLKPHIIGTHTYGHTLHPNICEVSDCADFEQAFENVAKYEDMALDMINSVFAPEKIMFACPPGNSKSYAAMYFYAARGIPFYCDTVVCDGRGSALHYCNQEHIDYFKSMESLFFRSEPDLDGFIEELHAARDRAIIYTHPNIAVKTEFWDALNYNKKNLRKFGEWIEAKDREPLETEKFYRLMRELIRKLKGDERFVITDLNEVLKRRQPRVLPTVGMLPKIRRELSGGLCRVKDMPFSLSEIFSAVVGIINGSGRCVPSLTYGFLSEPRGLREERVVSAEGLRNAAARIRTDTFIPEYITVDGIEIGPADFLMAALEMLTSSEHRIKITPREQLVKSDELCELKSFKMNGQWCHAESFCDSFLSDRLRLQCWTLRYEQSAKRQSLWSGIK
;
A
#
# COMPACT_ATOMS: atom_id res chain seq x y z
N MET A 1 16.31 0.75 0.03
CA MET A 1 16.01 -0.36 -0.91
C MET A 1 16.09 0.19 -2.33
N PHE A 2 16.42 -0.66 -3.31
CA PHE A 2 16.47 -0.29 -4.73
C PHE A 2 15.34 -0.96 -5.50
N PHE A 3 14.52 -0.17 -6.18
CA PHE A 3 13.35 -0.60 -6.94
C PHE A 3 13.49 -0.25 -8.42
N PHE A 4 12.90 -1.09 -9.27
CA PHE A 4 12.98 -0.99 -10.72
C PHE A 4 11.57 -1.21 -11.27
N ASP A 5 10.97 -0.15 -11.79
CA ASP A 5 9.63 -0.18 -12.37
C ASP A 5 9.73 -0.74 -13.78
N THR A 6 9.71 -2.08 -13.90
CA THR A 6 9.88 -2.80 -15.17
C THR A 6 8.58 -2.82 -15.96
N GLU A 7 8.33 -1.71 -16.65
CA GLU A 7 7.02 -1.39 -17.24
C GLU A 7 6.90 -1.55 -18.76
N ASP A 8 7.99 -1.33 -19.51
CA ASP A 8 7.95 -1.21 -20.96
C ASP A 8 7.95 -2.59 -21.67
N PHE A 9 6.75 -3.11 -21.95
CA PHE A 9 6.54 -4.32 -22.75
C PHE A 9 6.55 -4.09 -24.26
N THR A 10 6.94 -2.90 -24.72
CA THR A 10 6.86 -2.52 -26.14
C THR A 10 8.22 -2.52 -26.85
N SER A 11 9.32 -2.55 -26.09
CA SER A 11 10.68 -2.44 -26.63
C SER A 11 11.66 -3.46 -26.03
N GLU A 12 12.25 -4.30 -26.88
CA GLU A 12 13.33 -5.21 -26.48
C GLU A 12 14.59 -4.43 -26.04
N ARG A 13 14.79 -3.22 -26.58
CA ARG A 13 15.89 -2.33 -26.18
C ARG A 13 15.73 -1.82 -24.75
N SER A 14 14.51 -1.49 -24.33
CA SER A 14 14.19 -1.13 -22.95
C SER A 14 14.43 -2.30 -22.00
N ALA A 15 14.11 -3.53 -22.44
CA ALA A 15 14.35 -4.73 -21.65
C ALA A 15 15.84 -4.97 -21.35
N GLU A 16 16.75 -4.57 -22.24
CA GLU A 16 18.20 -4.64 -21.96
C GLU A 16 18.60 -3.83 -20.71
N ALA A 17 17.93 -2.70 -20.44
CA ALA A 17 18.21 -1.92 -19.24
C ALA A 17 17.91 -2.68 -17.95
N ILE A 18 16.83 -3.47 -17.95
CA ILE A 18 16.44 -4.33 -16.82
C ILE A 18 17.58 -5.28 -16.46
N LYS A 19 18.18 -5.92 -17.48
CA LYS A 19 19.31 -6.82 -17.30
C LYS A 19 20.54 -6.08 -16.76
N GLN A 20 20.89 -4.94 -17.35
CA GLN A 20 22.05 -4.17 -16.91
C GLN A 20 21.92 -3.73 -15.44
N GLU A 21 20.75 -3.27 -15.03
CA GLU A 21 20.49 -2.84 -13.66
C GLU A 21 20.50 -4.03 -12.67
N ALA A 22 19.97 -5.18 -13.07
CA ALA A 22 20.07 -6.43 -12.31
C ALA A 22 21.51 -6.92 -12.15
N GLU A 23 22.30 -6.90 -13.23
CA GLU A 23 23.70 -7.28 -13.21
C GLU A 23 24.53 -6.32 -12.34
N ILE A 24 24.24 -5.01 -12.36
CA ILE A 24 24.84 -4.03 -11.45
C ILE A 24 24.51 -4.39 -10.00
N CYS A 25 23.22 -4.60 -9.66
CA CYS A 25 22.80 -4.98 -8.31
C CYS A 25 23.53 -6.24 -7.84
N THR A 26 23.52 -7.30 -8.66
CA THR A 26 24.21 -8.57 -8.38
C THR A 26 25.71 -8.37 -8.16
N SER A 27 26.38 -7.63 -9.06
CA SER A 27 27.83 -7.38 -8.96
C SER A 27 28.23 -6.54 -7.73
N GLU A 28 27.34 -5.68 -7.26
CA GLU A 28 27.54 -4.90 -6.04
C GLU A 28 27.02 -5.60 -4.78
N GLY A 29 26.51 -6.83 -4.89
CA GLY A 29 25.99 -7.62 -3.76
C GLY A 29 24.71 -7.04 -3.15
N VAL A 30 23.85 -6.46 -3.98
CA VAL A 30 22.57 -5.86 -3.60
C VAL A 30 21.42 -6.63 -4.24
N VAL A 31 20.35 -6.84 -3.48
CA VAL A 31 19.10 -7.40 -3.97
C VAL A 31 18.22 -6.27 -4.49
N GLY A 32 17.95 -6.27 -5.81
CA GLY A 32 16.99 -5.36 -6.44
C GLY A 32 15.54 -5.85 -6.29
N HIS A 33 14.59 -4.93 -6.46
CA HIS A 33 13.16 -5.20 -6.45
C HIS A 33 12.57 -4.80 -7.80
N PHE A 34 12.17 -5.78 -8.61
CA PHE A 34 11.69 -5.55 -9.97
C PHE A 34 10.16 -5.65 -9.96
N ALA A 35 9.50 -4.51 -10.18
CA ALA A 35 8.05 -4.42 -10.31
C ALA A 35 7.69 -4.77 -11.76
N VAL A 36 7.23 -5.99 -12.01
CA VAL A 36 7.03 -6.50 -13.37
C VAL A 36 5.59 -6.34 -13.83
N VAL A 37 5.42 -5.72 -15.00
CA VAL A 37 4.14 -5.73 -15.71
C VAL A 37 3.88 -7.12 -16.28
N GLY A 38 2.67 -7.65 -16.11
CA GLY A 38 2.30 -8.99 -16.59
C GLY A 38 2.59 -9.18 -18.09
N LEU A 39 2.21 -8.21 -18.90
CA LEU A 39 2.51 -8.20 -20.34
C LEU A 39 4.00 -8.20 -20.67
N LEU A 40 4.83 -7.52 -19.86
CA LEU A 40 6.29 -7.54 -20.06
C LEU A 40 6.85 -8.94 -19.81
N ALA A 41 6.36 -9.64 -18.78
CA ALA A 41 6.78 -11.01 -18.50
C ALA A 41 6.57 -11.90 -19.75
N GLN A 42 5.37 -11.88 -20.32
CA GLN A 42 5.06 -12.63 -21.55
C GLN A 42 5.92 -12.19 -22.73
N GLN A 43 6.16 -10.88 -22.85
CA GLN A 43 6.91 -10.35 -23.97
C GLN A 43 8.40 -10.75 -23.91
N LEU A 44 9.00 -10.83 -22.73
CA LEU A 44 10.36 -11.36 -22.55
C LEU A 44 10.48 -12.83 -22.99
N GLU A 45 9.46 -13.65 -22.70
CA GLU A 45 9.40 -15.02 -23.20
C GLU A 45 9.27 -15.07 -24.73
N ALA A 46 8.35 -14.26 -25.30
CA ALA A 46 8.12 -14.18 -26.73
C ALA A 46 9.36 -13.70 -27.51
N TRP A 47 10.13 -12.76 -26.96
CA TRP A 47 11.41 -12.31 -27.51
C TRP A 47 12.55 -13.31 -27.28
N GLY A 48 12.34 -14.39 -26.53
CA GLY A 48 13.37 -15.38 -26.22
C GLY A 48 14.47 -14.86 -25.30
N ARG A 49 14.20 -13.80 -24.51
CA ARG A 49 15.16 -13.10 -23.63
C ARG A 49 15.41 -13.82 -22.31
N ARG A 50 15.82 -15.08 -22.41
CA ARG A 50 16.20 -15.92 -21.27
C ARG A 50 17.37 -15.34 -20.48
N ASP A 51 18.25 -14.57 -21.12
CA ASP A 51 19.34 -13.87 -20.45
C ASP A 51 18.82 -12.85 -19.43
N ILE A 52 17.81 -12.05 -19.78
CA ILE A 52 17.14 -11.11 -18.85
C ILE A 52 16.40 -11.86 -17.76
N ILE A 53 15.62 -12.87 -18.13
CA ILE A 53 14.87 -13.68 -17.15
C ILE A 53 15.82 -14.30 -16.11
N ASN A 54 16.98 -14.79 -16.56
CA ASN A 54 17.99 -15.35 -15.67
C ASN A 54 18.68 -14.30 -14.79
N SER A 55 18.91 -13.08 -15.28
CA SER A 55 19.54 -12.02 -14.48
C SER A 55 18.66 -11.56 -13.32
N LEU A 56 17.33 -11.76 -13.39
CA LEU A 56 16.41 -11.41 -12.31
C LEU A 56 16.29 -12.46 -11.20
N LYS A 57 16.80 -13.68 -11.38
CA LYS A 57 16.70 -14.77 -10.39
C LYS A 57 17.24 -14.42 -8.98
N PRO A 58 18.32 -13.65 -8.83
CA PRO A 58 18.83 -13.25 -7.50
C PRO A 58 18.00 -12.13 -6.83
N HIS A 59 16.95 -11.64 -7.49
CA HIS A 59 16.24 -10.44 -7.11
C HIS A 59 14.79 -10.71 -6.74
N ILE A 60 14.17 -9.73 -6.08
CA ILE A 60 12.78 -9.84 -5.64
C ILE A 60 11.87 -9.41 -6.78
N ILE A 61 10.88 -10.24 -7.09
CA ILE A 61 9.86 -9.97 -8.09
C ILE A 61 8.57 -9.48 -7.40
N GLY A 62 8.05 -8.38 -7.89
CA GLY A 62 6.72 -7.84 -7.58
C GLY A 62 5.85 -7.70 -8.82
N THR A 63 4.58 -7.40 -8.62
CA THR A 63 3.67 -7.05 -9.72
C THR A 63 3.57 -5.55 -9.89
N HIS A 64 3.55 -5.11 -11.14
CA HIS A 64 3.35 -3.73 -11.57
C HIS A 64 2.07 -3.61 -12.40
N THR A 65 1.07 -4.43 -12.05
CA THR A 65 -0.22 -4.63 -12.74
C THR A 65 -0.15 -5.41 -14.05
N TYR A 66 -1.31 -5.75 -14.61
CA TYR A 66 -1.43 -6.43 -15.89
C TYR A 66 -0.74 -5.71 -17.04
N GLY A 67 -1.07 -4.43 -17.25
CA GLY A 67 -0.63 -3.66 -18.42
C GLY A 67 -0.23 -2.24 -18.10
N HIS A 68 0.02 -1.91 -16.83
CA HIS A 68 0.42 -0.58 -16.38
C HIS A 68 -0.63 0.49 -16.75
N THR A 69 -0.35 1.27 -17.80
CA THR A 69 -1.17 2.35 -18.34
C THR A 69 -2.03 1.92 -19.54
N LEU A 70 -2.03 0.63 -19.90
CA LEU A 70 -3.00 0.07 -20.84
C LEU A 70 -4.44 0.24 -20.33
N HIS A 71 -5.31 0.80 -21.17
CA HIS A 71 -6.71 1.02 -20.82
C HIS A 71 -7.62 -0.17 -21.20
N PRO A 72 -8.60 -0.55 -20.35
CA PRO A 72 -8.88 0.08 -19.07
C PRO A 72 -7.85 -0.28 -18.00
N ASN A 73 -7.37 0.71 -17.25
CA ASN A 73 -6.36 0.48 -16.21
C ASN A 73 -7.01 0.02 -14.88
N ILE A 74 -6.19 -0.33 -13.89
CA ILE A 74 -6.67 -0.94 -12.63
C ILE A 74 -7.69 -0.07 -11.87
N CYS A 75 -7.56 1.26 -11.93
CA CYS A 75 -8.53 2.17 -11.32
C CYS A 75 -9.81 2.27 -12.17
N GLU A 76 -9.68 2.33 -13.49
CA GLU A 76 -10.84 2.39 -14.39
C GLU A 76 -11.75 1.17 -14.27
N VAL A 77 -11.19 -0.02 -14.08
CA VAL A 77 -11.98 -1.24 -13.89
C VAL A 77 -12.57 -1.36 -12.48
N SER A 78 -12.08 -0.59 -11.51
CA SER A 78 -12.51 -0.67 -10.11
C SER A 78 -13.27 0.54 -9.59
N ASP A 79 -13.52 1.55 -10.43
CA ASP A 79 -14.33 2.73 -10.09
C ASP A 79 -15.83 2.43 -10.16
N CYS A 80 -16.31 1.55 -9.27
CA CYS A 80 -17.72 1.22 -9.15
C CYS A 80 -18.20 1.18 -7.69
N ALA A 81 -19.50 1.38 -7.52
CA ALA A 81 -20.14 1.48 -6.20
C ALA A 81 -20.07 0.17 -5.41
N ASP A 82 -20.27 -0.96 -6.08
CA ASP A 82 -20.26 -2.29 -5.48
C ASP A 82 -18.82 -2.80 -5.32
N PHE A 83 -18.43 -3.18 -4.10
CA PHE A 83 -17.05 -3.58 -3.81
C PHE A 83 -16.74 -4.95 -4.41
N GLU A 84 -17.65 -5.89 -4.30
CA GLU A 84 -17.50 -7.24 -4.83
C GLU A 84 -17.26 -7.19 -6.34
N GLN A 85 -18.04 -6.38 -7.06
CA GLN A 85 -17.84 -6.12 -8.48
C GLN A 85 -16.48 -5.47 -8.76
N ALA A 86 -16.06 -4.48 -7.95
CA ALA A 86 -14.75 -3.84 -8.10
C ALA A 86 -13.60 -4.84 -7.89
N PHE A 87 -13.73 -5.70 -6.87
CA PHE A 87 -12.77 -6.75 -6.53
C PHE A 87 -12.67 -7.78 -7.64
N GLU A 88 -13.79 -8.27 -8.17
CA GLU A 88 -13.83 -9.22 -9.29
C GLU A 88 -13.23 -8.63 -10.57
N ASN A 89 -13.52 -7.36 -10.85
CA ASN A 89 -12.93 -6.65 -11.99
C ASN A 89 -11.41 -6.54 -11.86
N VAL A 90 -10.89 -6.18 -10.67
CA VAL A 90 -9.44 -6.20 -10.43
C VAL A 90 -8.89 -7.61 -10.60
N ALA A 91 -9.51 -8.60 -9.96
CA ALA A 91 -9.05 -9.98 -9.99
C ALA A 91 -8.89 -10.51 -11.42
N LYS A 92 -9.84 -10.19 -12.32
CA LYS A 92 -9.76 -10.60 -13.73
C LYS A 92 -8.44 -10.21 -14.39
N TYR A 93 -7.94 -9.00 -14.18
CA TYR A 93 -6.71 -8.52 -14.81
C TYR A 93 -5.47 -8.88 -13.99
N GLU A 94 -5.55 -8.73 -12.68
CA GLU A 94 -4.39 -8.92 -11.82
C GLU A 94 -4.05 -10.41 -11.63
N ASP A 95 -5.03 -11.32 -11.63
CA ASP A 95 -4.72 -12.76 -11.69
C ASP A 95 -3.99 -13.11 -13.00
N MET A 96 -4.41 -12.54 -14.14
CA MET A 96 -3.68 -12.72 -15.41
C MET A 96 -2.24 -12.21 -15.28
N ALA A 97 -2.04 -11.04 -14.66
CA ALA A 97 -0.71 -10.48 -14.45
C ALA A 97 0.17 -11.41 -13.60
N LEU A 98 -0.38 -11.89 -12.48
CA LEU A 98 0.33 -12.79 -11.57
C LEU A 98 0.67 -14.12 -12.24
N ASP A 99 -0.24 -14.70 -13.03
CA ASP A 99 0.00 -15.94 -13.78
C ASP A 99 1.10 -15.76 -14.83
N MET A 100 1.09 -14.65 -15.56
CA MET A 100 2.13 -14.30 -16.53
C MET A 100 3.50 -14.14 -15.88
N ILE A 101 3.58 -13.47 -14.72
CA ILE A 101 4.84 -13.30 -13.98
C ILE A 101 5.31 -14.65 -13.41
N ASN A 102 4.41 -15.42 -12.81
CA ASN A 102 4.77 -16.71 -12.21
C ASN A 102 5.23 -17.73 -13.25
N SER A 103 4.59 -17.77 -14.42
CA SER A 103 4.99 -18.68 -15.50
C SER A 103 6.39 -18.40 -16.04
N VAL A 104 6.78 -17.11 -16.12
CA VAL A 104 8.06 -16.71 -16.73
C VAL A 104 9.20 -16.70 -15.73
N PHE A 105 8.99 -16.16 -14.53
CA PHE A 105 10.06 -15.98 -13.54
C PHE A 105 10.09 -17.06 -12.46
N ALA A 106 8.96 -17.76 -12.24
CA ALA A 106 8.79 -18.74 -11.15
C ALA A 106 9.37 -18.28 -9.79
N PRO A 107 9.03 -17.07 -9.32
CA PRO A 107 9.53 -16.60 -8.03
C PRO A 107 8.95 -17.48 -6.91
N GLU A 108 9.67 -17.61 -5.79
CA GLU A 108 9.14 -18.30 -4.60
C GLU A 108 7.81 -17.67 -4.15
N LYS A 109 7.75 -16.33 -4.24
CA LYS A 109 6.56 -15.54 -3.92
C LYS A 109 6.60 -14.19 -4.62
N ILE A 110 5.44 -13.69 -5.04
CA ILE A 110 5.25 -12.29 -5.40
C ILE A 110 5.23 -11.45 -4.11
N MET A 111 6.27 -10.67 -3.89
CA MET A 111 6.51 -10.02 -2.59
C MET A 111 5.81 -8.68 -2.44
N PHE A 112 5.56 -7.97 -3.53
CA PHE A 112 4.94 -6.65 -3.47
C PHE A 112 4.08 -6.36 -4.69
N ALA A 113 3.13 -5.46 -4.52
CA ALA A 113 2.43 -4.80 -5.60
C ALA A 113 2.87 -3.33 -5.65
N CYS A 114 3.12 -2.81 -6.84
CA CYS A 114 3.46 -1.42 -7.05
C CYS A 114 2.60 -0.88 -8.21
N PRO A 115 1.35 -0.46 -7.99
CA PRO A 115 0.53 0.02 -9.10
C PRO A 115 1.04 1.35 -9.68
N PRO A 116 0.84 1.60 -10.99
CA PRO A 116 1.51 2.66 -11.73
C PRO A 116 1.10 4.05 -11.29
N GLY A 117 2.09 4.94 -11.10
CA GLY A 117 1.88 6.36 -10.85
C GLY A 117 0.80 6.63 -9.81
N ASN A 118 -0.30 7.26 -10.21
CA ASN A 118 -1.41 7.61 -9.32
C ASN A 118 -2.60 6.60 -9.36
N SER A 119 -2.40 5.38 -9.86
CA SER A 119 -3.44 4.34 -9.89
C SER A 119 -3.51 3.56 -8.57
N LYS A 120 -4.10 4.15 -7.52
CA LYS A 120 -4.11 3.55 -6.16
C LYS A 120 -5.47 2.97 -5.76
N SER A 121 -5.95 1.92 -6.42
CA SER A 121 -7.27 1.33 -6.09
C SER A 121 -7.30 0.64 -4.71
N TYR A 122 -8.23 1.05 -3.84
CA TYR A 122 -8.46 0.37 -2.56
C TYR A 122 -8.91 -1.08 -2.73
N ALA A 123 -9.72 -1.36 -3.77
CA ALA A 123 -10.15 -2.71 -4.12
C ALA A 123 -8.94 -3.58 -4.52
N ALA A 124 -7.99 -3.01 -5.26
CA ALA A 124 -6.75 -3.70 -5.58
C ALA A 124 -5.87 -4.01 -4.36
N MET A 125 -5.77 -3.09 -3.39
CA MET A 125 -5.07 -3.35 -2.13
C MET A 125 -5.67 -4.58 -1.40
N TYR A 126 -6.99 -4.67 -1.30
CA TYR A 126 -7.66 -5.85 -0.73
C TYR A 126 -7.42 -7.12 -1.56
N PHE A 127 -7.42 -7.02 -2.89
CA PHE A 127 -7.09 -8.15 -3.76
C PHE A 127 -5.67 -8.67 -3.52
N TYR A 128 -4.67 -7.78 -3.52
CA TYR A 128 -3.28 -8.17 -3.29
C TYR A 128 -3.08 -8.78 -1.89
N ALA A 129 -3.72 -8.19 -0.88
CA ALA A 129 -3.72 -8.76 0.47
C ALA A 129 -4.31 -10.18 0.51
N ALA A 130 -5.44 -10.40 -0.19
CA ALA A 130 -6.08 -11.72 -0.28
C ALA A 130 -5.21 -12.76 -1.01
N ARG A 131 -4.35 -12.33 -1.94
CA ARG A 131 -3.33 -13.16 -2.58
C ARG A 131 -2.05 -13.34 -1.74
N GLY A 132 -2.05 -12.82 -0.52
CA GLY A 132 -0.94 -12.95 0.41
C GLY A 132 0.28 -12.12 0.04
N ILE A 133 0.13 -11.11 -0.82
CA ILE A 133 1.20 -10.17 -1.19
C ILE A 133 1.41 -9.19 0.00
N PRO A 134 2.56 -9.24 0.70
CA PRO A 134 2.71 -8.58 1.98
C PRO A 134 2.97 -7.06 1.91
N PHE A 135 3.41 -6.55 0.76
CA PHE A 135 3.82 -5.15 0.62
C PHE A 135 3.08 -4.44 -0.52
N TYR A 136 2.73 -3.17 -0.28
CA TYR A 136 2.23 -2.24 -1.28
C TYR A 136 3.23 -1.08 -1.40
N CYS A 137 3.87 -0.95 -2.55
CA CYS A 137 4.93 0.02 -2.81
C CYS A 137 4.45 1.16 -3.71
N ASP A 138 5.22 2.26 -3.74
CA ASP A 138 4.80 3.55 -4.30
C ASP A 138 3.46 4.00 -3.70
N THR A 139 3.37 4.00 -2.37
CA THR A 139 2.13 4.33 -1.69
C THR A 139 1.96 5.83 -1.44
N VAL A 140 0.71 6.29 -1.38
CA VAL A 140 0.31 7.63 -0.89
C VAL A 140 -0.02 7.64 0.60
N VAL A 141 0.05 6.47 1.25
CA VAL A 141 -0.22 6.29 2.68
C VAL A 141 1.11 6.35 3.43
N CYS A 142 1.64 7.56 3.59
CA CYS A 142 2.95 7.81 4.19
C CYS A 142 2.93 9.02 5.14
N ASP A 143 3.86 9.04 6.10
CA ASP A 143 4.01 10.10 7.11
C ASP A 143 5.20 11.06 6.80
N GLY A 144 5.75 10.99 5.58
CA GLY A 144 6.93 11.75 5.15
C GLY A 144 8.27 11.26 5.71
N ARG A 145 8.29 10.45 6.78
CA ARG A 145 9.50 9.84 7.37
C ARG A 145 9.80 8.46 6.78
N GLY A 146 8.82 7.84 6.13
CA GLY A 146 8.93 6.48 5.57
C GLY A 146 8.70 5.39 6.62
N SER A 147 7.92 5.69 7.67
CA SER A 147 7.60 4.74 8.73
C SER A 147 6.98 3.45 8.20
N ALA A 148 7.14 2.36 8.95
CA ALA A 148 6.44 1.10 8.67
C ALA A 148 4.96 1.22 9.04
N LEU A 149 4.12 1.28 8.01
CA LEU A 149 2.68 1.50 8.11
C LEU A 149 1.94 0.31 7.52
N HIS A 150 0.92 -0.16 8.22
CA HIS A 150 -0.04 -1.12 7.71
C HIS A 150 -1.34 -0.44 7.34
N TYR A 151 -1.87 -0.78 6.18
CA TYR A 151 -3.11 -0.24 5.65
C TYR A 151 -3.69 -1.25 4.65
N CYS A 152 -5.01 -1.41 4.62
CA CYS A 152 -5.68 -2.42 3.79
C CYS A 152 -5.03 -3.82 3.85
N ASN A 153 -4.56 -4.22 5.03
CA ASN A 153 -3.93 -5.53 5.32
C ASN A 153 -2.54 -5.78 4.72
N GLN A 154 -1.90 -4.76 4.15
CA GLN A 154 -0.54 -4.83 3.64
C GLN A 154 0.36 -3.86 4.40
N GLU A 155 1.67 -4.01 4.31
CA GLU A 155 2.61 -2.98 4.73
C GLU A 155 2.91 -2.04 3.55
N HIS A 156 2.77 -0.75 3.78
CA HIS A 156 2.86 0.31 2.79
C HIS A 156 4.23 0.98 2.87
N ILE A 157 4.85 1.21 1.70
CA ILE A 157 6.16 1.86 1.58
C ILE A 157 6.12 2.86 0.43
N ASP A 158 6.49 4.11 0.68
CA ASP A 158 6.51 5.16 -0.34
C ASP A 158 7.86 5.23 -1.06
N TYR A 159 7.82 5.78 -2.27
CA TYR A 159 9.00 6.11 -3.04
C TYR A 159 9.61 7.41 -2.52
N PHE A 160 10.95 7.45 -2.41
CA PHE A 160 11.64 8.65 -1.94
C PHE A 160 12.21 9.46 -3.10
N LYS A 161 12.99 8.83 -3.98
CA LYS A 161 13.68 9.53 -5.06
C LYS A 161 13.94 8.61 -6.24
N SER A 162 13.71 9.12 -7.45
CA SER A 162 14.05 8.41 -8.68
C SER A 162 15.49 8.68 -9.11
N MET A 163 16.18 7.68 -9.63
CA MET A 163 17.56 7.78 -10.09
C MET A 163 17.67 8.70 -11.30
N GLU A 164 16.73 8.66 -12.23
CA GLU A 164 16.71 9.54 -13.39
C GLU A 164 16.65 11.02 -13.00
N SER A 165 15.92 11.36 -11.92
CA SER A 165 15.88 12.74 -11.39
C SER A 165 17.21 13.20 -10.79
N LEU A 166 18.03 12.26 -10.31
CA LEU A 166 19.34 12.50 -9.73
C LEU A 166 20.43 12.54 -10.82
N PHE A 167 20.39 11.60 -11.77
CA PHE A 167 21.52 11.26 -12.64
C PHE A 167 21.51 12.02 -13.97
N PHE A 168 20.33 12.39 -14.49
CA PHE A 168 20.22 13.18 -15.71
C PHE A 168 20.33 14.69 -15.48
N ARG A 169 20.70 15.10 -14.27
CA ARG A 169 21.15 16.48 -14.00
C ARG A 169 22.46 16.77 -14.75
N SER A 170 22.66 18.05 -15.09
CA SER A 170 23.94 18.53 -15.63
C SER A 170 25.08 18.20 -14.66
N GLU A 171 24.85 18.48 -13.37
CA GLU A 171 25.76 18.21 -12.26
C GLU A 171 25.04 17.33 -11.21
N PRO A 172 25.18 15.99 -11.30
CA PRO A 172 24.66 15.08 -10.28
C PRO A 172 25.39 15.26 -8.95
N ASP A 173 24.63 15.49 -7.88
CA ASP A 173 25.13 15.65 -6.51
C ASP A 173 24.70 14.46 -5.65
N LEU A 174 25.52 13.41 -5.65
CA LEU A 174 25.27 12.21 -4.86
C LEU A 174 25.49 12.43 -3.36
N ASP A 175 26.44 13.29 -2.99
CA ASP A 175 26.76 13.53 -1.58
C ASP A 175 25.66 14.35 -0.91
N GLY A 176 25.17 15.40 -1.57
CA GLY A 176 24.01 16.16 -1.10
C GLY A 176 22.73 15.30 -1.01
N PHE A 177 22.52 14.37 -1.94
CA PHE A 177 21.42 13.42 -1.86
C PHE A 177 21.55 12.48 -0.66
N ILE A 178 22.75 12.00 -0.34
CA ILE A 178 22.98 11.14 0.82
C ILE A 178 22.67 11.88 2.13
N GLU A 179 23.07 13.15 2.26
CA GLU A 179 22.72 13.98 3.41
C GLU A 179 21.21 14.24 3.50
N GLU A 180 20.55 14.52 2.37
CA GLU A 180 19.08 14.66 2.31
C GLU A 180 18.40 13.38 2.79
N LEU A 181 18.85 12.23 2.30
CA LEU A 181 18.30 10.92 2.65
C LEU A 181 18.44 10.65 4.15
N HIS A 182 19.62 10.91 4.74
CA HIS A 182 19.87 10.73 6.17
C HIS A 182 18.96 11.61 7.03
N ALA A 183 18.76 12.87 6.63
CA ALA A 183 17.96 13.83 7.39
C ALA A 183 16.45 13.52 7.29
N ALA A 184 15.99 13.08 6.11
CA ALA A 184 14.57 12.98 5.81
C ALA A 184 13.93 11.64 6.22
N ARG A 185 14.66 10.53 6.09
CA ARG A 185 14.02 9.19 6.04
C ARG A 185 14.61 8.20 7.04
N ASP A 186 13.72 7.45 7.72
CA ASP A 186 14.09 6.26 8.50
C ASP A 186 14.18 5.02 7.58
N ARG A 187 13.41 5.02 6.49
CA ARG A 187 13.43 4.01 5.43
C ARG A 187 13.11 4.69 4.10
N ALA A 188 13.80 4.29 3.04
CA ALA A 188 13.59 4.84 1.71
C ALA A 188 13.67 3.78 0.61
N ILE A 189 12.85 3.98 -0.41
CA ILE A 189 12.98 3.36 -1.72
C ILE A 189 13.60 4.37 -2.68
N ILE A 190 14.74 4.00 -3.24
CA ILE A 190 15.35 4.68 -4.39
C ILE A 190 14.97 3.84 -5.60
N TYR A 191 14.35 4.46 -6.59
CA TYR A 191 13.76 3.74 -7.72
C TYR A 191 14.24 4.26 -9.06
N THR A 192 14.00 3.51 -10.12
CA THR A 192 14.18 3.96 -11.50
C THR A 192 13.20 3.25 -12.41
N HIS A 193 12.98 3.84 -13.58
CA HIS A 193 12.28 3.21 -14.69
C HIS A 193 13.35 2.75 -15.70
N PRO A 194 13.60 1.43 -15.84
CA PRO A 194 14.70 0.92 -16.66
C PRO A 194 14.66 1.42 -18.11
N ASN A 195 13.46 1.57 -18.69
CA ASN A 195 13.30 2.14 -20.02
C ASN A 195 13.91 3.54 -20.13
N ILE A 196 13.76 4.40 -19.12
CA ILE A 196 14.27 5.78 -19.14
C ILE A 196 15.80 5.87 -19.05
N ALA A 197 16.47 4.83 -18.55
CA ALA A 197 17.93 4.74 -18.61
C ALA A 197 18.45 4.70 -20.06
N VAL A 198 17.62 4.22 -21.01
CA VAL A 198 18.02 3.96 -22.40
C VAL A 198 17.15 4.67 -23.44
N LYS A 199 15.97 5.16 -23.06
CA LYS A 199 15.03 5.92 -23.90
C LYS A 199 14.94 7.38 -23.45
N THR A 200 14.62 8.29 -24.35
CA THR A 200 14.49 9.72 -24.06
C THR A 200 13.15 10.11 -23.43
N GLU A 201 12.13 9.26 -23.56
CA GLU A 201 10.79 9.46 -23.03
C GLU A 201 10.13 8.13 -22.67
N PHE A 202 9.03 8.19 -21.91
CA PHE A 202 8.29 7.02 -21.49
C PHE A 202 7.52 6.38 -22.65
N TRP A 203 7.46 5.05 -22.65
CA TRP A 203 6.81 4.26 -23.71
C TRP A 203 5.30 4.51 -23.78
N ASP A 204 4.67 4.78 -22.65
CA ASP A 204 3.23 5.01 -22.55
C ASP A 204 2.81 6.41 -22.98
N ALA A 205 3.70 7.41 -22.94
CA ALA A 205 3.44 8.71 -23.56
C ALA A 205 3.12 8.58 -25.07
N LEU A 206 3.77 7.62 -25.76
CA LEU A 206 3.63 7.37 -27.18
C LEU A 206 2.49 6.39 -27.53
N ASN A 207 2.17 5.49 -26.59
CA ASN A 207 1.29 4.35 -26.86
C ASN A 207 -0.02 4.36 -26.05
N TYR A 208 -0.04 4.97 -24.86
CA TYR A 208 -1.09 4.84 -23.83
C TYR A 208 -1.35 6.14 -23.05
N ASN A 209 -1.46 7.28 -23.74
CA ASN A 209 -1.72 8.56 -23.10
C ASN A 209 -3.24 8.84 -23.01
N LYS A 210 -3.84 8.56 -21.84
CA LYS A 210 -5.29 8.68 -21.54
C LYS A 210 -6.22 7.89 -22.47
N LYS A 211 -5.65 7.05 -23.34
CA LYS A 211 -6.33 6.13 -24.26
C LYS A 211 -5.30 5.22 -24.90
N ASN A 212 -5.76 4.10 -25.44
CA ASN A 212 -4.92 3.23 -26.27
C ASN A 212 -4.69 3.90 -27.64
N LEU A 213 -3.53 4.52 -27.84
CA LEU A 213 -3.17 5.24 -29.07
C LEU A 213 -2.81 4.31 -30.22
N ARG A 214 -2.37 3.10 -29.89
CA ARG A 214 -1.95 2.06 -30.83
C ARG A 214 -2.75 0.79 -30.61
N LYS A 215 -2.87 -0.01 -31.66
CA LYS A 215 -3.34 -1.40 -31.52
C LYS A 215 -2.28 -2.19 -30.76
N PHE A 216 -2.72 -3.16 -29.99
CA PHE A 216 -1.81 -4.06 -29.28
C PHE A 216 -0.86 -4.75 -30.28
N GLY A 217 0.45 -4.69 -30.03
CA GLY A 217 1.48 -5.23 -30.92
C GLY A 217 1.95 -4.28 -32.03
N GLU A 218 1.27 -3.15 -32.26
CA GLU A 218 1.64 -2.13 -33.26
C GLU A 218 2.21 -0.87 -32.57
N TRP A 219 3.09 -1.07 -31.60
CA TRP A 219 3.65 0.02 -30.78
C TRP A 219 4.69 0.86 -31.51
N ILE A 220 4.87 2.09 -31.03
CA ILE A 220 5.99 2.94 -31.41
C ILE A 220 6.99 2.95 -30.26
N GLU A 221 8.25 2.69 -30.59
CA GLU A 221 9.33 2.82 -29.62
C GLU A 221 9.74 4.29 -29.43
N ALA A 222 10.02 4.64 -28.18
CA ALA A 222 10.70 5.89 -27.85
C ALA A 222 12.10 5.91 -28.46
N LYS A 223 12.59 7.13 -28.75
CA LYS A 223 13.93 7.34 -29.26
C LYS A 223 14.95 6.86 -28.22
N ASP A 224 15.99 6.19 -28.69
CA ASP A 224 17.13 5.83 -27.86
C ASP A 224 17.89 7.08 -27.39
N ARG A 225 18.35 7.00 -26.14
CA ARG A 225 19.27 7.94 -25.54
C ARG A 225 20.67 7.73 -26.11
N GLU A 226 21.50 8.78 -26.09
CA GLU A 226 22.89 8.65 -26.52
C GLU A 226 23.63 7.64 -25.62
N PRO A 227 24.46 6.75 -26.19
CA PRO A 227 25.13 5.70 -25.42
C PRO A 227 25.92 6.21 -24.21
N LEU A 228 26.58 7.36 -24.35
CA LEU A 228 27.36 7.99 -23.27
C LEU A 228 26.49 8.43 -22.08
N GLU A 229 25.24 8.82 -22.32
CA GLU A 229 24.33 9.18 -21.24
C GLU A 229 23.84 7.93 -20.48
N THR A 230 23.55 6.84 -21.21
CA THR A 230 23.22 5.54 -20.60
C THR A 230 24.39 4.98 -19.79
N GLU A 231 25.62 5.05 -20.32
CA GLU A 231 26.83 4.66 -19.58
C GLU A 231 27.04 5.51 -18.32
N LYS A 232 26.82 6.83 -18.42
CA LYS A 232 26.86 7.74 -17.27
C LYS A 232 25.83 7.32 -16.22
N PHE A 233 24.60 6.99 -16.62
CA PHE A 233 23.54 6.54 -15.72
C PHE A 233 23.96 5.30 -14.92
N TYR A 234 24.41 4.25 -15.58
CA TYR A 234 24.84 3.01 -14.92
C TYR A 234 26.07 3.19 -14.03
N ARG A 235 27.01 4.06 -14.43
CA ARG A 235 28.15 4.42 -13.59
C ARG A 235 27.69 5.10 -12.29
N LEU A 236 26.77 6.06 -12.38
CA LEU A 236 26.24 6.78 -11.21
C LEU A 236 25.40 5.89 -10.30
N MET A 237 24.62 4.96 -10.86
CA MET A 237 23.92 3.93 -10.08
C MET A 237 24.90 3.12 -9.22
N ARG A 238 25.98 2.63 -9.85
CA ARG A 238 27.03 1.87 -9.16
C ARG A 238 27.73 2.70 -8.08
N GLU A 239 28.02 3.96 -8.38
CA GLU A 239 28.62 4.89 -7.42
C GLU A 239 27.70 5.14 -6.22
N LEU A 240 26.41 5.38 -6.45
CA LEU A 240 25.42 5.56 -5.39
C LEU A 240 25.34 4.34 -4.48
N ILE A 241 25.25 3.13 -5.04
CA ILE A 241 25.25 1.88 -4.26
C ILE A 241 26.50 1.80 -3.39
N ARG A 242 27.69 2.07 -3.96
CA ARG A 242 28.96 1.99 -3.22
C ARG A 242 29.07 3.03 -2.12
N LYS A 243 28.64 4.27 -2.37
CA LYS A 243 28.61 5.32 -1.36
C LYS A 243 27.70 4.93 -0.19
N LEU A 244 26.49 4.46 -0.47
CA LEU A 244 25.56 4.01 0.58
C LEU A 244 26.08 2.78 1.34
N LYS A 245 26.80 1.85 0.70
CA LYS A 245 27.45 0.71 1.39
C LYS A 245 28.61 1.13 2.27
N GLY A 246 29.34 2.17 1.87
CA GLY A 246 30.52 2.68 2.58
C GLY A 246 30.18 3.62 3.73
N ASP A 247 28.91 4.03 3.87
CA ASP A 247 28.46 4.97 4.88
C ASP A 247 27.71 4.23 6.01
N GLU A 248 28.27 4.28 7.21
CA GLU A 248 27.77 3.56 8.40
C GLU A 248 26.37 3.99 8.84
N ARG A 249 25.86 5.14 8.35
CA ARG A 249 24.51 5.62 8.64
C ARG A 249 23.43 4.81 7.94
N PHE A 250 23.79 4.04 6.91
CA PHE A 250 22.84 3.33 6.06
C PHE A 250 23.01 1.82 6.09
N VAL A 251 21.88 1.14 5.92
CA VAL A 251 21.84 -0.30 5.64
C VAL A 251 20.99 -0.50 4.39
N ILE A 252 21.60 -1.08 3.35
CA ILE A 252 20.85 -1.56 2.20
C ILE A 252 20.22 -2.90 2.59
N THR A 253 18.89 -2.98 2.49
CA THR A 253 18.09 -4.16 2.82
C THR A 253 17.14 -4.49 1.67
N ASP A 254 16.45 -5.61 1.78
CA ASP A 254 15.38 -6.06 0.88
C ASP A 254 14.11 -6.46 1.63
N LEU A 255 13.02 -6.71 0.89
CA LEU A 255 11.71 -7.04 1.46
C LEU A 255 11.65 -8.41 2.16
N ASN A 256 12.52 -9.37 1.82
CA ASN A 256 12.59 -10.63 2.58
C ASN A 256 13.13 -10.38 3.98
N GLU A 257 14.20 -9.57 4.10
CA GLU A 257 14.74 -9.17 5.40
C GLU A 257 13.78 -8.28 6.19
N VAL A 258 13.04 -7.39 5.53
CA VAL A 258 11.96 -6.61 6.19
C VAL A 258 10.89 -7.55 6.75
N LEU A 259 10.39 -8.50 5.94
CA LEU A 259 9.36 -9.44 6.35
C LEU A 259 9.82 -10.32 7.51
N LYS A 260 11.07 -10.80 7.47
CA LYS A 260 11.68 -11.64 8.51
C LYS A 260 11.83 -10.92 9.85
N ARG A 261 12.03 -9.60 9.83
CA ARG A 261 12.18 -8.76 11.04
C ARG A 261 10.85 -8.29 11.62
N ARG A 262 9.74 -8.50 10.90
CA ARG A 262 8.39 -8.09 11.31
C ARG A 262 8.04 -8.72 12.66
N GLN A 263 7.53 -7.90 13.58
CA GLN A 263 7.11 -8.41 14.87
C GLN A 263 5.77 -9.15 14.74
N PRO A 264 5.51 -10.16 15.59
CA PRO A 264 4.21 -10.76 15.67
C PRO A 264 3.14 -9.72 16.00
N ARG A 265 2.01 -9.80 15.29
CA ARG A 265 0.86 -8.93 15.50
C ARG A 265 0.36 -9.05 16.95
N VAL A 266 0.38 -7.94 17.69
CA VAL A 266 -0.29 -7.87 19.00
C VAL A 266 -1.80 -7.79 18.76
N LEU A 267 -2.58 -8.52 19.56
CA LEU A 267 -4.04 -8.56 19.42
C LEU A 267 -4.73 -7.94 20.63
N PRO A 268 -5.83 -7.17 20.45
CA PRO A 268 -6.59 -6.65 21.58
C PRO A 268 -7.15 -7.77 22.45
N THR A 269 -7.07 -7.61 23.78
CA THR A 269 -7.59 -8.56 24.76
C THR A 269 -8.48 -7.87 25.79
N VAL A 270 -9.26 -8.64 26.55
CA VAL A 270 -10.14 -8.12 27.61
C VAL A 270 -9.35 -7.26 28.62
N GLY A 271 -8.16 -7.70 29.05
CA GLY A 271 -7.32 -6.94 29.98
C GLY A 271 -6.84 -5.59 29.44
N MET A 272 -6.78 -5.43 28.11
CA MET A 272 -6.35 -4.17 27.48
C MET A 272 -7.48 -3.14 27.34
N LEU A 273 -8.76 -3.55 27.48
CA LEU A 273 -9.91 -2.68 27.20
C LEU A 273 -9.93 -1.37 28.02
N PRO A 274 -9.60 -1.35 29.34
CA PRO A 274 -9.56 -0.09 30.09
C PRO A 274 -8.52 0.90 29.53
N LYS A 275 -7.36 0.40 29.10
CA LYS A 275 -6.31 1.23 28.49
C LYS A 275 -6.74 1.72 27.10
N ILE A 276 -7.28 0.83 26.27
CA ILE A 276 -7.82 1.18 24.94
C ILE A 276 -8.86 2.30 25.06
N ARG A 277 -9.85 2.12 25.97
CA ARG A 277 -10.88 3.12 26.24
C ARG A 277 -10.27 4.48 26.62
N ARG A 278 -9.29 4.48 27.53
CA ARG A 278 -8.62 5.72 27.96
C ARG A 278 -7.91 6.43 26.81
N GLU A 279 -7.19 5.70 25.96
CA GLU A 279 -6.49 6.32 24.82
C GLU A 279 -7.48 6.89 23.80
N LEU A 280 -8.55 6.15 23.48
CA LEU A 280 -9.57 6.58 22.51
C LEU A 280 -10.48 7.72 23.01
N SER A 281 -10.65 7.88 24.32
CA SER A 281 -11.33 9.06 24.89
C SER A 281 -10.66 10.38 24.54
N GLY A 282 -9.34 10.36 24.24
CA GLY A 282 -8.61 11.54 23.76
C GLY A 282 -8.75 11.82 22.26
N GLY A 283 -9.50 10.99 21.52
CA GLY A 283 -9.71 11.10 20.08
C GLY A 283 -9.15 9.94 19.27
N LEU A 284 -9.64 9.76 18.05
CA LEU A 284 -9.29 8.63 17.17
C LEU A 284 -7.86 8.73 16.58
N CYS A 285 -7.24 9.91 16.57
CA CYS A 285 -5.87 10.10 16.04
C CYS A 285 -4.78 9.41 16.88
N ARG A 286 -5.09 9.01 18.12
CA ARG A 286 -4.13 8.38 19.04
C ARG A 286 -3.83 6.90 18.72
N VAL A 287 -4.36 6.39 17.61
CA VAL A 287 -4.08 5.05 17.08
C VAL A 287 -2.60 4.83 16.79
N LYS A 288 -1.86 5.88 16.44
CA LYS A 288 -0.40 5.82 16.25
C LYS A 288 0.40 5.42 17.50
N ASP A 289 -0.21 5.55 18.69
CA ASP A 289 0.40 5.15 19.96
C ASP A 289 0.08 3.69 20.32
N MET A 290 -0.78 3.04 19.53
CA MET A 290 -1.28 1.69 19.75
C MET A 290 -0.70 0.71 18.73
N PRO A 291 -0.55 -0.57 19.09
CA PRO A 291 -0.11 -1.62 18.17
C PRO A 291 -1.28 -2.24 17.39
N PHE A 292 -2.43 -1.56 17.31
CA PHE A 292 -3.67 -2.04 16.67
C PHE A 292 -4.26 -0.93 15.80
N SER A 293 -4.98 -1.30 14.75
CA SER A 293 -5.89 -0.42 14.02
C SER A 293 -7.25 -0.31 14.72
N LEU A 294 -8.05 0.69 14.37
CA LEU A 294 -9.42 0.83 14.91
C LEU A 294 -10.32 -0.33 14.48
N SER A 295 -10.15 -0.83 13.26
CA SER A 295 -10.89 -1.97 12.74
C SER A 295 -10.63 -3.23 13.57
N GLU A 296 -9.39 -3.44 14.01
CA GLU A 296 -9.03 -4.52 14.93
C GLU A 296 -9.71 -4.37 16.29
N ILE A 297 -9.65 -3.16 16.87
CA ILE A 297 -10.26 -2.89 18.17
C ILE A 297 -11.78 -3.08 18.09
N PHE A 298 -12.41 -2.54 17.04
CA PHE A 298 -13.85 -2.67 16.80
C PHE A 298 -14.28 -4.14 16.72
N SER A 299 -13.58 -4.93 15.90
CA SER A 299 -13.86 -6.36 15.75
C SER A 299 -13.66 -7.13 17.05
N ALA A 300 -12.58 -6.84 17.79
CA ALA A 300 -12.32 -7.47 19.08
C ALA A 300 -13.41 -7.16 20.11
N VAL A 301 -13.86 -5.91 20.19
CA VAL A 301 -14.94 -5.48 21.08
C VAL A 301 -16.25 -6.20 20.74
N VAL A 302 -16.64 -6.25 19.46
CA VAL A 302 -17.83 -7.01 19.03
C VAL A 302 -17.73 -8.48 19.41
N GLY A 303 -16.57 -9.11 19.18
CA GLY A 303 -16.32 -10.50 19.58
C GLY A 303 -16.43 -10.76 21.08
N ILE A 304 -15.85 -9.88 21.89
CA ILE A 304 -15.88 -9.99 23.35
C ILE A 304 -17.33 -9.89 23.86
N ILE A 305 -18.13 -8.98 23.29
CA ILE A 305 -19.55 -8.85 23.64
C ILE A 305 -20.34 -10.12 23.32
N ASN A 306 -20.04 -10.73 22.18
CA ASN A 306 -20.68 -11.96 21.70
C ASN A 306 -20.11 -13.24 22.36
N GLY A 307 -19.22 -13.10 23.35
CA GLY A 307 -18.73 -14.22 24.16
C GLY A 307 -17.61 -15.04 23.54
N SER A 308 -17.04 -14.63 22.40
CA SER A 308 -15.92 -15.38 21.80
C SER A 308 -14.60 -15.21 22.57
N GLY A 309 -14.53 -14.24 23.50
CA GLY A 309 -13.33 -13.90 24.29
C GLY A 309 -12.18 -13.30 23.48
N ARG A 310 -12.18 -13.54 22.16
CA ARG A 310 -11.32 -13.00 21.11
C ARG A 310 -12.11 -13.02 19.80
N CYS A 311 -12.19 -11.91 19.08
CA CYS A 311 -12.52 -11.92 17.65
C CYS A 311 -11.44 -11.14 16.95
N VAL A 312 -10.60 -11.85 16.20
CA VAL A 312 -9.56 -11.25 15.37
C VAL A 312 -9.93 -11.61 13.95
N PRO A 313 -10.34 -10.63 13.15
CA PRO A 313 -10.65 -10.93 11.77
C PRO A 313 -9.32 -11.22 11.04
N SER A 314 -9.37 -12.18 10.12
CA SER A 314 -8.22 -12.52 9.26
C SER A 314 -7.75 -11.30 8.46
N LEU A 315 -8.71 -10.46 8.06
CA LEU A 315 -8.53 -9.20 7.37
C LEU A 315 -9.26 -8.08 8.12
N THR A 316 -8.78 -6.86 7.99
CA THR A 316 -9.36 -5.65 8.56
C THR A 316 -9.94 -4.81 7.44
N TYR A 317 -11.09 -4.19 7.71
CA TYR A 317 -11.80 -3.36 6.73
C TYR A 317 -12.11 -1.98 7.31
N GLY A 318 -12.13 -0.96 6.45
CA GLY A 318 -12.65 0.37 6.75
C GLY A 318 -14.12 0.50 6.36
N PHE A 319 -14.48 1.63 5.76
CA PHE A 319 -15.85 1.91 5.30
C PHE A 319 -15.94 2.00 3.77
N LEU A 320 -17.12 1.73 3.22
CA LEU A 320 -17.45 2.03 1.82
C LEU A 320 -18.17 3.38 1.64
N SER A 321 -18.70 3.92 2.74
CA SER A 321 -19.46 5.18 2.81
C SER A 321 -19.08 5.94 4.09
N GLU A 322 -19.28 7.25 4.11
CA GLU A 322 -18.98 8.07 5.29
C GLU A 322 -19.84 7.66 6.51
N PRO A 323 -19.24 7.26 7.64
CA PRO A 323 -20.00 6.85 8.81
C PRO A 323 -20.82 7.98 9.44
N ARG A 324 -22.04 7.66 9.87
CA ARG A 324 -23.01 8.62 10.43
C ARG A 324 -22.98 8.64 11.95
N GLY A 325 -22.27 9.64 12.50
CA GLY A 325 -22.20 9.86 13.95
C GLY A 325 -23.45 10.53 14.55
N LEU A 326 -23.60 10.43 15.87
CA LEU A 326 -24.61 11.18 16.60
C LEU A 326 -24.40 12.70 16.51
N ARG A 327 -25.49 13.48 16.59
CA ARG A 327 -25.46 14.95 16.66
C ARG A 327 -25.64 15.51 18.06
N GLU A 328 -26.24 14.73 18.94
CA GLU A 328 -26.57 15.10 20.31
C GLU A 328 -26.46 13.88 21.22
N GLU A 329 -26.37 14.14 22.52
CA GLU A 329 -26.18 13.07 23.50
C GLU A 329 -27.39 12.12 23.52
N ARG A 330 -27.08 10.84 23.70
CA ARG A 330 -28.08 9.77 23.80
C ARG A 330 -27.72 8.83 24.94
N VAL A 331 -28.71 8.07 25.40
CA VAL A 331 -28.51 7.01 26.38
C VAL A 331 -29.09 5.73 25.80
N VAL A 332 -28.27 4.68 25.79
CA VAL A 332 -28.66 3.32 25.37
C VAL A 332 -28.48 2.35 26.52
N SER A 333 -29.11 1.20 26.43
CA SER A 333 -28.95 0.11 27.39
C SER A 333 -27.77 -0.79 27.02
N ALA A 334 -27.15 -1.40 28.05
CA ALA A 334 -26.15 -2.44 27.84
C ALA A 334 -26.71 -3.64 27.04
N GLU A 335 -27.98 -3.98 27.25
CA GLU A 335 -28.67 -5.02 26.47
C GLU A 335 -28.81 -4.62 24.99
N GLY A 336 -29.17 -3.37 24.71
CA GLY A 336 -29.20 -2.82 23.36
C GLY A 336 -27.87 -2.94 22.63
N LEU A 337 -26.76 -2.63 23.31
CA LEU A 337 -25.41 -2.78 22.76
C LEU A 337 -25.07 -4.25 22.45
N ARG A 338 -25.46 -5.19 23.32
CA ARG A 338 -25.30 -6.64 23.07
C ARG A 338 -26.11 -7.10 21.86
N ASN A 339 -27.37 -6.69 21.77
CA ASN A 339 -28.25 -7.02 20.65
C ASN A 339 -27.75 -6.42 19.32
N ALA A 340 -27.16 -5.23 19.36
CA ALA A 340 -26.50 -4.63 18.21
C ALA A 340 -25.24 -5.41 17.81
N ALA A 341 -24.35 -5.72 18.76
CA ALA A 341 -23.12 -6.49 18.52
C ALA A 341 -23.39 -7.86 17.89
N ALA A 342 -24.48 -8.53 18.28
CA ALA A 342 -24.87 -9.83 17.72
C ALA A 342 -25.22 -9.78 16.23
N ARG A 343 -25.52 -8.59 15.68
CA ARG A 343 -25.87 -8.37 14.27
C ARG A 343 -24.72 -7.81 13.43
N ILE A 344 -23.63 -7.39 14.07
CA ILE A 344 -22.47 -6.81 13.38
C ILE A 344 -21.61 -7.93 12.83
N ARG A 345 -21.35 -7.88 11.53
CA ARG A 345 -20.33 -8.70 10.88
C ARG A 345 -18.97 -8.01 10.99
N THR A 346 -17.94 -8.77 11.37
CA THR A 346 -16.55 -8.29 11.52
C THR A 346 -15.63 -8.82 10.42
N ASP A 347 -16.16 -9.58 9.47
CA ASP A 347 -15.47 -10.17 8.33
C ASP A 347 -15.66 -9.37 7.03
N THR A 348 -16.15 -8.13 7.13
CA THR A 348 -16.47 -7.24 6.01
C THR A 348 -16.31 -5.78 6.44
N PHE A 349 -16.60 -4.86 5.51
CA PHE A 349 -16.60 -3.42 5.75
C PHE A 349 -17.45 -3.03 6.95
N ILE A 350 -16.93 -2.09 7.72
CA ILE A 350 -17.60 -1.57 8.91
C ILE A 350 -18.86 -0.82 8.43
N PRO A 351 -20.03 -1.04 9.05
CA PRO A 351 -21.26 -0.41 8.62
C PRO A 351 -21.20 1.11 8.82
N GLU A 352 -21.95 1.84 8.00
CA GLU A 352 -22.06 3.30 8.08
C GLU A 352 -22.66 3.76 9.43
N TYR A 353 -23.56 2.96 10.00
CA TYR A 353 -24.23 3.19 11.28
C TYR A 353 -24.66 1.86 11.91
N ILE A 354 -24.97 1.90 13.20
CA ILE A 354 -25.40 0.75 13.99
C ILE A 354 -26.67 1.13 14.75
N THR A 355 -27.72 0.30 14.67
CA THR A 355 -28.96 0.54 15.41
C THR A 355 -28.89 -0.06 16.81
N VAL A 356 -28.97 0.78 17.84
CA VAL A 356 -28.99 0.41 19.27
C VAL A 356 -30.24 1.00 19.91
N ASP A 357 -31.09 0.17 20.51
CA ASP A 357 -32.38 0.60 21.11
C ASP A 357 -33.25 1.46 20.17
N GLY A 358 -33.23 1.13 18.87
CA GLY A 358 -33.97 1.87 17.84
C GLY A 358 -33.33 3.20 17.41
N ILE A 359 -32.14 3.54 17.93
CA ILE A 359 -31.38 4.74 17.59
C ILE A 359 -30.23 4.36 16.66
N GLU A 360 -30.06 5.07 15.55
CA GLU A 360 -28.87 4.95 14.69
C GLU A 360 -27.71 5.74 15.30
N ILE A 361 -26.59 5.06 15.55
CA ILE A 361 -25.35 5.66 16.05
C ILE A 361 -24.18 5.31 15.15
N GLY A 362 -23.13 6.13 15.18
CA GLY A 362 -21.93 5.88 14.39
C GLY A 362 -21.08 4.73 14.94
N PRO A 363 -20.19 4.13 14.12
CA PRO A 363 -19.28 3.06 14.54
C PRO A 363 -18.32 3.47 15.66
N ALA A 364 -17.82 4.72 15.68
CA ALA A 364 -16.98 5.20 16.77
C ALA A 364 -17.79 5.44 18.05
N ASP A 365 -19.04 5.90 17.91
CA ASP A 365 -19.98 6.06 19.03
C ASP A 365 -20.27 4.70 19.67
N PHE A 366 -20.60 3.70 18.84
CA PHE A 366 -20.81 2.32 19.29
C PHE A 366 -19.57 1.77 19.97
N LEU A 367 -18.39 1.90 19.35
CA LEU A 367 -17.14 1.38 19.91
C LEU A 367 -16.89 1.91 21.33
N MET A 368 -17.10 3.20 21.54
CA MET A 368 -16.84 3.84 22.82
C MET A 368 -17.92 3.51 23.86
N ALA A 369 -19.18 3.41 23.44
CA ALA A 369 -20.26 2.93 24.31
C ALA A 369 -20.07 1.46 24.72
N ALA A 370 -19.62 0.62 23.78
CA ALA A 370 -19.29 -0.78 24.02
C ALA A 370 -18.09 -0.93 24.98
N LEU A 371 -17.05 -0.12 24.80
CA LEU A 371 -15.91 -0.08 25.73
C LEU A 371 -16.33 0.38 27.13
N GLU A 372 -17.22 1.37 27.24
CA GLU A 372 -17.82 1.77 28.52
C GLU A 372 -18.53 0.59 29.18
N MET A 373 -19.47 -0.04 28.46
CA MET A 373 -20.24 -1.20 28.92
C MET A 373 -19.35 -2.36 29.40
N LEU A 374 -18.23 -2.61 28.72
CA LEU A 374 -17.31 -3.70 29.06
C LEU A 374 -16.36 -3.37 30.21
N THR A 375 -16.21 -2.09 30.58
CA THR A 375 -15.22 -1.64 31.58
C THR A 375 -15.85 -0.97 32.80
N SER A 376 -17.18 -0.80 32.82
CA SER A 376 -17.94 -0.29 33.96
C SER A 376 -19.08 -1.25 34.34
N SER A 377 -19.69 -1.02 35.49
CA SER A 377 -20.89 -1.74 35.96
C SER A 377 -22.20 -1.07 35.52
N GLU A 378 -22.15 -0.11 34.60
CA GLU A 378 -23.31 0.68 34.20
C GLU A 378 -24.21 -0.09 33.24
N HIS A 379 -25.52 -0.08 33.49
CA HIS A 379 -26.52 -0.68 32.61
C HIS A 379 -27.10 0.31 31.59
N ARG A 380 -26.91 1.61 31.82
CA ARG A 380 -27.31 2.70 30.93
C ARG A 380 -26.07 3.47 30.53
N ILE A 381 -25.76 3.45 29.24
CA ILE A 381 -24.52 4.02 28.69
C ILE A 381 -24.85 5.34 28.01
N LYS A 382 -24.24 6.41 28.50
CA LYS A 382 -24.30 7.73 27.86
C LYS A 382 -23.35 7.75 26.66
N ILE A 383 -23.88 8.15 25.51
CA ILE A 383 -23.13 8.34 24.28
C ILE A 383 -23.05 9.84 23.99
N THR A 384 -21.82 10.35 23.94
CA THR A 384 -21.53 11.72 23.52
C THR A 384 -21.05 11.70 22.06
N PRO A 385 -21.60 12.59 21.19
CA PRO A 385 -21.16 12.76 19.81
C PRO A 385 -19.65 12.86 19.64
N ARG A 386 -19.11 12.19 18.62
CA ARG A 386 -17.67 12.25 18.30
C ARG A 386 -17.38 12.12 16.80
N GLU A 387 -16.14 12.43 16.45
CA GLU A 387 -15.59 12.15 15.12
C GLU A 387 -15.60 10.65 14.84
N GLN A 388 -16.06 10.28 13.64
CA GLN A 388 -16.16 8.86 13.23
C GLN A 388 -14.94 8.38 12.45
N LEU A 389 -14.18 9.30 11.85
CA LEU A 389 -13.01 8.99 11.03
C LEU A 389 -11.72 9.45 11.72
N VAL A 390 -10.63 8.74 11.45
CA VAL A 390 -9.29 9.14 11.89
C VAL A 390 -8.88 10.39 11.13
N LYS A 391 -8.40 11.42 11.84
CA LYS A 391 -7.73 12.56 11.20
C LYS A 391 -6.41 12.10 10.60
N SER A 392 -6.33 12.15 9.27
CA SER A 392 -5.14 11.78 8.51
C SER A 392 -4.23 12.99 8.24
N ASP A 393 -4.14 13.93 9.18
CA ASP A 393 -3.38 15.18 8.97
C ASP A 393 -1.87 14.95 8.77
N GLU A 394 -1.35 13.87 9.33
CA GLU A 394 0.05 13.43 9.15
C GLU A 394 0.25 12.67 7.82
N LEU A 395 -0.83 12.20 7.19
CA LEU A 395 -0.81 11.53 5.89
C LEU A 395 -1.15 12.52 4.77
N CYS A 396 -0.30 13.53 4.62
CA CYS A 396 -0.54 14.67 3.72
C CYS A 396 -0.86 14.26 2.28
N GLU A 397 -0.15 13.26 1.75
CA GLU A 397 -0.37 12.75 0.40
C GLU A 397 -1.76 12.14 0.26
N LEU A 398 -2.11 11.15 1.09
CA LEU A 398 -3.46 10.55 1.11
C LEU A 398 -4.57 11.61 1.25
N LYS A 399 -4.35 12.62 2.10
CA LYS A 399 -5.34 13.68 2.33
C LYS A 399 -5.66 14.45 1.05
N SER A 400 -4.66 14.87 0.29
CA SER A 400 -4.83 15.66 -0.94
C SER A 400 -5.01 14.81 -2.21
N PHE A 401 -4.77 13.50 -2.13
CA PHE A 401 -4.71 12.61 -3.29
C PHE A 401 -6.00 12.55 -4.10
N LYS A 402 -5.90 12.71 -5.41
CA LYS A 402 -7.03 12.52 -6.34
C LYS A 402 -6.54 11.83 -7.61
N MET A 403 -7.27 10.83 -8.06
CA MET A 403 -6.95 10.08 -9.28
C MET A 403 -7.56 10.75 -10.51
N ASN A 404 -8.73 11.38 -10.40
CA ASN A 404 -9.32 12.08 -11.53
C ASN A 404 -8.43 13.21 -12.05
N GLY A 405 -8.35 13.35 -13.37
CA GLY A 405 -7.59 14.38 -14.06
C GLY A 405 -6.09 14.12 -14.17
N GLN A 406 -5.61 13.00 -13.61
CA GLN A 406 -4.22 12.61 -13.67
C GLN A 406 -3.85 11.95 -15.00
N TRP A 407 -2.56 11.76 -15.23
CA TRP A 407 -2.01 11.40 -16.54
C TRP A 407 -2.29 9.94 -16.96
N CYS A 408 -2.38 9.01 -16.00
CA CYS A 408 -2.47 7.57 -16.31
C CYS A 408 -3.90 7.07 -16.62
N HIS A 409 -4.92 7.91 -16.46
CA HIS A 409 -6.32 7.51 -16.62
C HIS A 409 -6.96 8.06 -17.89
N ALA A 410 -7.95 7.33 -18.40
CA ALA A 410 -8.78 7.74 -19.51
C ALA A 410 -9.52 9.03 -19.19
N GLU A 411 -9.80 9.85 -20.20
CA GLU A 411 -10.54 11.11 -20.02
C GLU A 411 -11.96 10.90 -19.43
N SER A 412 -12.54 9.71 -19.63
CA SER A 412 -13.85 9.34 -19.08
C SER A 412 -13.81 8.87 -17.63
N PHE A 413 -12.63 8.69 -17.04
CA PHE A 413 -12.50 8.21 -15.66
C PHE A 413 -12.98 9.26 -14.66
N CYS A 414 -13.88 8.86 -13.75
CA CYS A 414 -14.57 9.80 -12.86
C CYS A 414 -13.99 9.85 -11.44
N ASP A 415 -13.36 8.77 -10.95
CA ASP A 415 -12.90 8.63 -9.56
C ASP A 415 -14.07 8.77 -8.56
N SER A 416 -15.20 8.15 -8.90
CA SER A 416 -16.43 8.26 -8.11
C SER A 416 -16.39 7.45 -6.80
N PHE A 417 -15.58 6.38 -6.77
CA PHE A 417 -15.57 5.41 -5.68
C PHE A 417 -14.15 5.02 -5.24
N LEU A 418 -13.11 5.73 -5.66
CA LEU A 418 -11.71 5.36 -5.34
C LEU A 418 -11.06 6.29 -4.34
N SER A 419 -10.78 7.54 -4.69
CA SER A 419 -10.04 8.48 -3.82
C SER A 419 -10.70 8.67 -2.45
N ASP A 420 -12.02 8.84 -2.41
CA ASP A 420 -12.74 8.99 -1.14
C ASP A 420 -12.75 7.68 -0.34
N ARG A 421 -12.92 6.54 -1.01
CA ARG A 421 -12.87 5.24 -0.35
C ARG A 421 -11.49 4.88 0.19
N LEU A 422 -10.40 5.35 -0.42
CA LEU A 422 -9.07 5.27 0.20
C LEU A 422 -9.10 5.96 1.57
N ARG A 423 -9.55 7.22 1.66
CA ARG A 423 -9.60 7.91 2.97
C ARG A 423 -10.48 7.18 3.98
N LEU A 424 -11.57 6.55 3.52
CA LEU A 424 -12.44 5.73 4.37
C LEU A 424 -11.79 4.44 4.89
N GLN A 425 -10.65 4.01 4.35
CA GLN A 425 -9.90 2.86 4.89
C GLN A 425 -8.98 3.21 6.06
N CYS A 426 -8.92 4.47 6.52
CA CYS A 426 -8.05 4.88 7.63
C CYS A 426 -8.28 4.13 8.96
N TRP A 427 -9.43 3.44 9.13
CA TRP A 427 -9.63 2.54 10.27
C TRP A 427 -8.77 1.27 10.23
N THR A 428 -8.21 0.93 9.07
CA THR A 428 -7.25 -0.17 8.90
C THR A 428 -5.80 0.26 9.18
N LEU A 429 -5.55 1.56 9.35
CA LEU A 429 -4.22 2.10 9.58
C LEU A 429 -3.65 1.59 10.91
N ARG A 430 -2.41 1.08 10.87
CA ARG A 430 -1.63 0.70 12.05
C ARG A 430 -0.15 1.00 11.82
N TYR A 431 0.49 1.61 12.80
CA TYR A 431 1.94 1.80 12.80
C TYR A 431 2.63 0.56 13.37
N GLU A 432 3.71 0.11 12.72
CA GLU A 432 4.56 -0.91 13.31
C GLU A 432 5.29 -0.31 14.51
N GLN A 433 5.04 -0.85 15.69
CA GLN A 433 5.62 -0.35 16.94
C GLN A 433 6.93 -1.06 17.25
N SER A 434 7.89 -0.35 17.85
CA SER A 434 9.10 -0.98 18.38
C SER A 434 8.76 -2.03 19.45
N ALA A 435 9.59 -3.07 19.59
CA ALA A 435 9.41 -4.12 20.60
C ALA A 435 9.22 -3.56 22.02
N LYS A 436 9.94 -2.49 22.36
CA LYS A 436 9.78 -1.76 23.63
C LYS A 436 8.37 -1.20 23.79
N ARG A 437 7.82 -0.55 22.77
CA ARG A 437 6.44 -0.02 22.82
C ARG A 437 5.39 -1.13 22.85
N GLN A 438 5.59 -2.22 22.10
CA GLN A 438 4.71 -3.39 22.14
C GLN A 438 4.64 -4.02 23.55
N SER A 439 5.78 -4.09 24.25
CA SER A 439 5.84 -4.65 25.61
C SER A 439 4.96 -3.92 26.65
N LEU A 440 4.72 -2.63 26.45
CA LEU A 440 3.84 -1.81 27.30
C LEU A 440 2.36 -2.19 27.17
N TRP A 441 2.00 -2.99 26.17
CA TRP A 441 0.66 -3.49 25.93
C TRP A 441 0.54 -4.97 26.31
N SER A 442 1.57 -5.79 26.02
CA SER A 442 1.55 -7.22 26.34
C SER A 442 1.73 -7.55 27.83
N GLY A 443 2.25 -6.61 28.64
CA GLY A 443 2.36 -6.75 30.10
C GLY A 443 1.06 -6.54 30.89
N ILE A 444 -0.03 -6.16 30.23
CA ILE A 444 -1.34 -5.95 30.84
C ILE A 444 -2.06 -7.30 30.84
N LYS A 445 -1.88 -8.08 31.92
CA LYS A 445 -2.58 -9.35 32.13
C LYS A 445 -3.99 -9.15 32.64
#